data_AF-A0A545V1Q4-F1
#
_entry.id   AF-A0A545V1Q4-F1
#
_cell.length_a   1.000
_cell.length_b   1.000
_cell.length_c   1.000
_cell.angle_alpha   90.00
_cell.angle_beta   90.00
_cell.angle_gamma   90.00
#
_symmetry.space_group_name_H-M   'P 1'
#
loop_
_entity.id
_entity.type
_entity.pdbx_description
1 polymer ?
#
loop_
_entity_poly.entity_id
_entity_poly.type
_entity_poly.pdbx_seq_one_letter_code
_entity_poly.pdbx_strand_id
1 'polypeptide(L)'
;MYSKTLLAIASAALVGNAVAFEDAKVITNNPQGVTYSGTLPDKPFFKDASLTGNVVGSISATAPENGVGTRFTVKFSNFPKSGGPFIYHLHVKPAVGGNCTATLGHLDPTKRMDLPACEDAKPASCQVGDLSGKYGKITTDPFTAEFTDPFTSLEPGSPAFFGNASFVIHYANTTRLTCADFHLVETPETPDCDGGHAQPTGGHVSPKPSGGHATSTGGYPVPTTVPPTVPITGGASKVVMAAPLFALGAAAAAMML
;
A
#
# COMPACT_ATOMS: atom_id res chain seq x y z
N MET A 1 30.15 63.72 27.28
CA MET A 1 30.45 62.33 26.91
C MET A 1 29.33 61.45 27.43
N TYR A 2 28.50 60.85 26.59
CA TYR A 2 27.75 59.62 26.93
C TYR A 2 27.55 58.83 25.63
N SER A 3 27.77 57.51 25.70
CA SER A 3 27.99 56.67 24.52
C SER A 3 26.68 56.22 23.87
N LYS A 4 26.71 56.03 22.55
CA LYS A 4 25.63 55.37 21.80
C LYS A 4 25.80 53.86 21.92
N THR A 5 24.75 53.15 22.30
CA THR A 5 24.70 51.68 22.21
C THR A 5 23.48 51.27 21.40
N LEU A 6 23.70 51.02 20.11
CA LEU A 6 22.69 50.43 19.23
C LEU A 6 22.72 48.90 19.42
N LEU A 7 21.64 48.35 19.96
CA LEU A 7 21.50 46.90 20.14
C LEU A 7 20.97 46.28 18.82
N ALA A 8 21.87 45.78 17.99
CA ALA A 8 21.50 45.09 16.75
C ALA A 8 21.08 43.65 17.05
N ILE A 9 19.77 43.37 16.99
CA ILE A 9 19.23 42.01 17.16
C ILE A 9 19.45 41.24 15.85
N ALA A 10 20.46 40.37 15.83
CA ALA A 10 20.73 39.49 14.71
C ALA A 10 19.72 38.33 14.70
N SER A 11 18.68 38.44 13.86
CA SER A 11 17.73 37.35 13.62
C SER A 11 18.37 36.26 12.77
N ALA A 12 18.84 35.18 13.40
CA ALA A 12 19.32 34.00 12.70
C ALA A 12 18.12 33.24 12.08
N ALA A 13 17.88 33.45 10.78
CA ALA A 13 16.91 32.67 10.03
C ALA A 13 17.42 31.22 9.87
N LEU A 14 16.82 30.26 10.60
CA LEU A 14 16.99 28.86 10.26
C LEU A 14 16.33 28.59 8.90
N VAL A 15 17.13 28.51 7.85
CA VAL A 15 16.71 27.94 6.57
C VAL A 15 16.55 26.44 6.80
N GLY A 16 15.32 26.02 7.10
CA GLY A 16 14.97 24.60 7.15
C GLY A 16 15.17 24.00 5.76
N ASN A 17 16.05 23.00 5.65
CA ASN A 17 16.20 22.23 4.42
C ASN A 17 14.92 21.41 4.21
N ALA A 18 13.98 21.96 3.45
CA ALA A 18 12.82 21.22 2.97
C ALA A 18 13.33 20.12 2.04
N VAL A 19 13.38 18.89 2.54
CA VAL A 19 13.66 17.72 1.71
C VAL A 19 12.45 17.53 0.80
N ALA A 20 12.61 17.87 -0.48
CA ALA A 20 11.57 17.61 -1.46
C ALA A 20 11.37 16.08 -1.57
N PHE A 21 10.17 15.62 -1.21
CA PHE A 21 9.70 14.29 -1.58
C PHE A 21 9.00 14.38 -2.93
N GLU A 22 9.06 13.29 -3.69
CA GLU A 22 8.36 13.14 -4.97
C GLU A 22 7.11 12.28 -4.79
N ASP A 23 6.12 12.46 -5.65
CA ASP A 23 4.97 11.55 -5.70
C ASP A 23 5.41 10.13 -6.10
N ALA A 24 4.77 9.13 -5.50
CA ALA A 24 4.97 7.73 -5.83
C ALA A 24 4.55 7.45 -7.27
N LYS A 25 5.44 6.79 -8.02
CA LYS A 25 5.19 6.41 -9.42
C LYS A 25 4.27 5.19 -9.48
N VAL A 26 3.39 5.18 -10.47
CA VAL A 26 2.56 4.01 -10.77
C VAL A 26 3.45 2.86 -11.27
N ILE A 27 3.31 1.70 -10.64
CA ILE A 27 3.90 0.43 -11.07
C ILE A 27 2.96 -0.19 -12.11
N THR A 28 3.45 -0.50 -13.31
CA THR A 28 2.64 -1.00 -14.44
C THR A 28 3.01 -2.40 -14.91
N ASN A 29 4.00 -3.01 -14.28
CA ASN A 29 4.64 -4.25 -14.72
C ASN A 29 4.80 -5.28 -13.59
N ASN A 30 3.86 -5.36 -12.65
CA ASN A 30 3.91 -6.38 -11.60
C ASN A 30 3.69 -7.80 -12.20
N PRO A 31 4.47 -8.80 -11.73
CA PRO A 31 4.47 -10.14 -12.30
C PRO A 31 3.12 -10.84 -12.12
N GLN A 32 2.59 -11.36 -13.23
CA GLN A 32 1.30 -12.05 -13.26
C GLN A 32 1.36 -13.41 -12.56
N GLY A 33 0.23 -13.84 -11.97
CA GLY A 33 0.14 -15.11 -11.23
C GLY A 33 0.85 -15.12 -9.87
N VAL A 34 1.58 -14.06 -9.52
CA VAL A 34 2.29 -13.93 -8.24
C VAL A 34 1.33 -13.43 -7.15
N THR A 35 1.28 -14.16 -6.04
CA THR A 35 0.57 -13.76 -4.82
C THR A 35 1.51 -13.84 -3.62
N TYR A 36 1.55 -12.79 -2.82
CA TYR A 36 2.18 -12.78 -1.50
C TYR A 36 1.11 -12.72 -0.42
N SER A 37 1.30 -13.44 0.68
CA SER A 37 0.37 -13.46 1.80
C SER A 37 1.12 -13.41 3.13
N GLY A 38 0.56 -12.70 4.11
CA GLY A 38 1.05 -12.68 5.48
C GLY A 38 -0.09 -12.87 6.47
N THR A 39 0.10 -13.73 7.46
CA THR A 39 -0.91 -14.10 8.46
C THR A 39 -0.40 -13.75 9.86
N LEU A 40 -1.22 -13.06 10.64
CA LEU A 40 -0.90 -12.66 12.01
C LEU A 40 -0.70 -13.90 12.92
N PRO A 41 0.34 -13.92 13.76
CA PRO A 41 0.61 -15.05 14.64
C PRO A 41 -0.35 -15.10 15.84
N ASP A 42 -0.63 -16.28 16.39
CA ASP A 42 -1.44 -16.41 17.61
C ASP A 42 -0.82 -15.73 18.84
N LYS A 43 0.52 -15.67 18.87
CA LYS A 43 1.28 -15.10 19.97
C LYS A 43 1.32 -13.57 19.88
N PRO A 44 0.80 -12.83 20.87
CA PRO A 44 0.83 -11.37 20.84
C PRO A 44 2.26 -10.83 20.94
N PHE A 45 2.56 -9.83 20.11
CA PHE A 45 3.74 -8.98 20.25
C PHE A 45 3.55 -7.98 21.39
N PHE A 46 2.48 -7.18 21.32
CA PHE A 46 2.15 -6.21 22.36
C PHE A 46 1.33 -6.87 23.47
N LYS A 47 1.97 -7.13 24.61
CA LYS A 47 1.39 -7.90 25.74
C LYS A 47 0.31 -7.15 26.52
N ASP A 48 0.36 -5.82 26.51
CA ASP A 48 -0.54 -4.97 27.28
C ASP A 48 -1.84 -4.62 26.52
N ALA A 49 -2.10 -5.32 25.42
CA ALA A 49 -3.34 -5.17 24.66
C ALA A 49 -4.54 -5.65 25.48
N SER A 50 -5.60 -4.83 25.56
CA SER A 50 -6.86 -5.20 26.24
C SER A 50 -7.71 -6.12 25.36
N LEU A 51 -7.21 -7.34 25.12
CA LEU A 51 -7.85 -8.42 24.37
C LEU A 51 -7.32 -9.78 24.85
N THR A 52 -8.03 -10.86 24.51
CA THR A 52 -7.55 -12.23 24.75
C THR A 52 -6.88 -12.77 23.48
N GLY A 53 -5.64 -13.25 23.59
CA GLY A 53 -4.86 -13.76 22.45
C GLY A 53 -4.10 -12.66 21.70
N ASN A 54 -4.30 -12.58 20.39
CA ASN A 54 -3.77 -11.55 19.49
C ASN A 54 -4.87 -11.13 18.49
N VAL A 55 -4.67 -10.03 17.75
CA VAL A 55 -5.46 -9.73 16.54
C VAL A 55 -5.24 -10.87 15.54
N VAL A 56 -6.34 -11.39 14.98
CA VAL A 56 -6.34 -12.54 14.06
C VAL A 56 -6.64 -12.06 12.65
N GLY A 57 -5.95 -12.61 11.65
CA GLY A 57 -6.23 -12.33 10.25
C GLY A 57 -5.00 -12.28 9.35
N SER A 58 -5.19 -11.79 8.13
CA SER A 58 -4.16 -11.78 7.09
C SER A 58 -4.35 -10.65 6.07
N ILE A 59 -3.27 -10.39 5.34
CA ILE A 59 -3.28 -9.65 4.08
C ILE A 59 -2.82 -10.62 2.98
N SER A 60 -3.61 -10.75 1.92
CA SER A 60 -3.19 -11.36 0.65
C SER A 60 -3.02 -10.26 -0.40
N ALA A 61 -2.03 -10.39 -1.27
CA ALA A 61 -1.64 -9.36 -2.23
C ALA A 61 -1.23 -9.99 -3.57
N THR A 62 -1.96 -9.67 -4.63
CA THR A 62 -1.82 -10.31 -5.96
C THR A 62 -1.74 -9.24 -7.06
N ALA A 63 -0.95 -9.49 -8.10
CA ALA A 63 -0.93 -8.61 -9.27
C ALA A 63 -2.29 -8.63 -10.00
N PRO A 64 -2.89 -7.47 -10.34
CA PRO A 64 -4.05 -7.42 -11.23
C PRO A 64 -3.67 -7.81 -12.66
N GLU A 65 -4.65 -8.29 -13.44
CA GLU A 65 -4.46 -8.77 -14.83
C GLU A 65 -3.80 -7.74 -15.76
N ASN A 66 -3.98 -6.45 -15.49
CA ASN A 66 -3.37 -5.36 -16.26
C ASN A 66 -1.93 -5.00 -15.83
N GLY A 67 -1.37 -5.70 -14.84
CA GLY A 67 -0.03 -5.46 -14.29
C GLY A 67 0.11 -4.21 -13.42
N VAL A 68 -0.96 -3.41 -13.25
CA VAL A 68 -0.90 -2.12 -12.56
C VAL A 68 -1.09 -2.29 -11.06
N GLY A 69 -0.02 -2.03 -10.30
CA GLY A 69 -0.06 -2.06 -8.85
C GLY A 69 -0.33 -3.45 -8.27
N THR A 70 -0.80 -3.47 -7.03
CA THR A 70 -1.11 -4.68 -6.28
C THR A 70 -2.54 -4.61 -5.75
N ARG A 71 -3.34 -5.66 -5.99
CA ARG A 71 -4.63 -5.82 -5.31
C ARG A 71 -4.41 -6.47 -3.96
N PHE A 72 -4.84 -5.78 -2.90
CA PHE A 72 -4.82 -6.26 -1.53
C PHE A 72 -6.21 -6.75 -1.12
N THR A 73 -6.26 -7.91 -0.49
CA THR A 73 -7.42 -8.41 0.27
C THR A 73 -7.02 -8.46 1.73
N VAL A 74 -7.67 -7.65 2.56
CA VAL A 74 -7.37 -7.48 3.99
C VAL A 74 -8.51 -8.07 4.81
N LYS A 75 -8.21 -8.93 5.79
CA LYS A 75 -9.20 -9.53 6.70
C LYS A 75 -8.63 -9.57 8.11
N PHE A 76 -9.22 -8.86 9.07
CA PHE A 76 -8.77 -8.82 10.46
C PHE A 76 -9.94 -8.91 11.45
N SER A 77 -9.68 -9.41 12.66
CA SER A 77 -10.63 -9.50 13.76
C SER A 77 -9.93 -9.57 15.13
N ASN A 78 -10.73 -9.54 16.21
CA ASN A 78 -10.27 -9.59 17.61
C ASN A 78 -9.43 -8.37 18.01
N PHE A 79 -9.97 -7.17 17.75
CA PHE A 79 -9.32 -5.92 18.13
C PHE A 79 -9.62 -5.54 19.59
N PRO A 80 -8.69 -4.83 20.28
CA PRO A 80 -9.00 -4.21 21.56
C PRO A 80 -10.14 -3.19 21.37
N LYS A 81 -11.04 -3.09 22.36
CA LYS A 81 -12.25 -2.26 22.24
C LYS A 81 -11.99 -0.75 22.37
N SER A 82 -10.74 -0.33 22.54
CA SER A 82 -10.29 1.06 22.62
C SER A 82 -8.89 1.22 22.00
N GLY A 83 -8.50 2.47 21.74
CA GLY A 83 -7.20 2.82 21.15
C GLY A 83 -7.12 2.80 19.62
N GLY A 84 -8.23 2.48 18.94
CA GLY A 84 -8.40 2.72 17.50
C GLY A 84 -8.83 4.16 17.16
N PRO A 85 -9.11 4.47 15.87
CA PRO A 85 -9.03 3.58 14.72
C PRO A 85 -7.64 3.00 14.52
N PHE A 86 -7.55 1.69 14.30
CA PHE A 86 -6.26 1.02 14.12
C PHE A 86 -5.75 1.30 12.70
N ILE A 87 -4.43 1.44 12.57
CA ILE A 87 -3.76 1.70 11.30
C ILE A 87 -2.84 0.54 10.94
N TYR A 88 -2.64 0.30 9.67
CA TYR A 88 -1.84 -0.79 9.14
C TYR A 88 -1.02 -0.30 7.94
N HIS A 89 0.26 -0.67 7.94
CA HIS A 89 1.23 -0.21 6.94
C HIS A 89 2.12 -1.38 6.48
N LEU A 90 2.66 -1.28 5.28
CA LEU A 90 3.80 -2.10 4.84
C LEU A 90 5.10 -1.51 5.41
N HIS A 91 5.96 -2.37 5.91
CA HIS A 91 7.25 -2.01 6.52
C HIS A 91 8.43 -2.57 5.71
N VAL A 92 9.62 -2.01 5.90
CA VAL A 92 10.82 -2.30 5.06
C VAL A 92 11.62 -3.54 5.45
N LYS A 93 11.28 -4.21 6.56
CA LYS A 93 11.97 -5.43 7.02
C LYS A 93 10.98 -6.48 7.55
N PRO A 94 11.37 -7.77 7.55
CA PRO A 94 10.63 -8.82 8.24
C PRO A 94 10.66 -8.66 9.77
N ALA A 95 9.63 -9.16 10.44
CA ALA A 95 9.42 -9.21 11.87
C ALA A 95 10.19 -10.40 12.49
N VAL A 96 11.52 -10.39 12.36
CA VAL A 96 12.40 -11.50 12.80
C VAL A 96 12.07 -11.94 14.23
N GLY A 97 11.69 -13.21 14.40
CA GLY A 97 11.29 -13.78 15.70
C GLY A 97 9.95 -13.29 16.26
N GLY A 98 9.07 -12.73 15.43
CA GLY A 98 7.82 -12.08 15.84
C GLY A 98 8.02 -10.69 16.46
N ASN A 99 9.20 -10.09 16.30
CA ASN A 99 9.50 -8.76 16.84
C ASN A 99 9.05 -7.67 15.87
N CYS A 100 7.89 -7.06 16.13
CA CYS A 100 7.37 -5.99 15.27
C CYS A 100 8.23 -4.72 15.26
N THR A 101 9.17 -4.52 16.18
CA THR A 101 10.15 -3.41 16.10
C THR A 101 11.25 -3.69 15.06
N ALA A 102 11.56 -4.96 14.77
CA ALA A 102 12.57 -5.35 13.78
C ALA A 102 12.17 -4.99 12.34
N THR A 103 10.89 -4.71 12.08
CA THR A 103 10.38 -4.31 10.75
C THR A 103 10.82 -2.91 10.31
N LEU A 104 11.43 -2.13 11.23
CA LEU A 104 11.89 -0.74 11.02
C LEU A 104 10.74 0.20 10.59
N GLY A 105 11.00 1.18 9.72
CA GLY A 105 10.01 2.17 9.25
C GLY A 105 9.04 1.64 8.20
N HIS A 106 8.10 2.49 7.77
CA HIS A 106 7.18 2.21 6.66
C HIS A 106 7.95 2.09 5.33
N LEU A 107 7.37 1.39 4.36
CA LEU A 107 7.89 1.33 2.99
C LEU A 107 7.75 2.71 2.32
N ASP A 108 8.84 3.47 2.34
CA ASP A 108 8.87 4.87 1.92
C ASP A 108 10.06 5.15 0.96
N PRO A 109 10.01 4.66 -0.29
CA PRO A 109 11.06 4.91 -1.28
C PRO A 109 11.10 6.38 -1.76
N THR A 110 10.02 7.15 -1.58
CA THR A 110 9.93 8.57 -1.91
C THR A 110 10.44 9.49 -0.80
N LYS A 111 10.72 8.94 0.39
CA LYS A 111 11.14 9.68 1.61
C LYS A 111 10.11 10.73 2.03
N ARG A 112 8.84 10.38 1.86
CA ARG A 112 7.68 11.22 2.16
C ARG A 112 7.53 11.55 3.66
N MET A 113 8.02 10.67 4.53
CA MET A 113 7.88 10.75 6.00
C MET A 113 6.43 10.77 6.48
N ASP A 114 6.23 10.63 7.79
CA ASP A 114 4.91 10.47 8.41
C ASP A 114 4.09 11.79 8.49
N LEU A 115 4.74 12.93 8.28
CA LEU A 115 4.14 14.27 8.41
C LEU A 115 4.36 15.15 7.16
N PRO A 116 3.33 15.87 6.66
CA PRO A 116 1.93 15.82 7.10
C PRO A 116 1.33 14.41 6.87
N ALA A 117 0.22 14.10 7.54
CA ALA A 117 -0.45 12.80 7.38
C ALA A 117 -0.87 12.58 5.90
N CYS A 118 -1.04 11.31 5.50
CA CYS A 118 -1.54 10.98 4.17
C CYS A 118 -2.94 11.59 3.93
N GLU A 119 -3.13 12.14 2.73
CA GLU A 119 -4.42 12.56 2.21
C GLU A 119 -4.92 11.50 1.22
N ASP A 120 -6.03 10.82 1.56
CA ASP A 120 -6.65 9.78 0.72
C ASP A 120 -7.00 10.26 -0.70
N ALA A 121 -7.38 11.54 -0.84
CA ALA A 121 -7.61 12.22 -2.11
C ALA A 121 -6.34 12.44 -2.97
N LYS A 122 -5.14 12.20 -2.43
CA LYS A 122 -3.84 12.35 -3.12
C LYS A 122 -2.92 11.16 -2.79
N PRO A 123 -3.32 9.91 -3.12
CA PRO A 123 -2.64 8.72 -2.60
C PRO A 123 -1.21 8.55 -3.14
N ALA A 124 -0.89 9.17 -4.30
CA ALA A 124 0.48 9.24 -4.82
C ALA A 124 1.43 10.04 -3.92
N SER A 125 0.91 11.03 -3.20
CA SER A 125 1.70 11.87 -2.28
C SER A 125 1.91 11.24 -0.90
N CYS A 126 1.43 10.01 -0.68
CA CYS A 126 1.60 9.28 0.57
C CYS A 126 2.80 8.34 0.51
N GLN A 127 3.23 7.83 1.68
CA GLN A 127 4.22 6.75 1.70
C GLN A 127 3.66 5.53 0.97
N VAL A 128 4.50 4.83 0.20
CA VAL A 128 4.06 3.65 -0.58
C VAL A 128 3.44 2.58 0.34
N GLY A 129 3.97 2.41 1.55
CA GLY A 129 3.46 1.50 2.57
C GLY A 129 2.25 1.98 3.37
N ASP A 130 1.80 3.24 3.26
CA ASP A 130 0.68 3.75 4.06
C ASP A 130 -0.69 3.35 3.49
N LEU A 131 -1.05 2.07 3.68
CA LEU A 131 -2.33 1.54 3.21
C LEU A 131 -3.53 2.13 3.96
N SER A 132 -3.40 2.39 5.25
CA SER A 132 -4.47 3.01 6.06
C SER A 132 -4.78 4.45 5.71
N GLY A 133 -3.77 5.25 5.37
CA GLY A 133 -3.94 6.62 4.91
C GLY A 133 -4.61 6.69 3.54
N LYS A 134 -4.27 5.76 2.63
CA LYS A 134 -4.80 5.71 1.26
C LYS A 134 -6.18 5.05 1.14
N TYR A 135 -6.44 3.99 1.91
CA TYR A 135 -7.61 3.09 1.72
C TYR A 135 -8.51 2.96 2.96
N GLY A 136 -8.22 3.71 4.02
CA GLY A 136 -9.04 3.77 5.22
C GLY A 136 -8.49 2.95 6.39
N LYS A 137 -8.77 3.47 7.58
CA LYS A 137 -8.36 2.90 8.88
C LYS A 137 -9.32 1.80 9.32
N ILE A 138 -8.85 0.91 10.18
CA ILE A 138 -9.67 -0.14 10.79
C ILE A 138 -10.58 0.48 11.85
N THR A 139 -11.88 0.52 11.55
CA THR A 139 -12.95 1.11 12.40
C THR A 139 -14.00 0.10 12.83
N THR A 140 -13.99 -1.12 12.31
CA THR A 140 -14.90 -2.22 12.63
C THR A 140 -14.15 -3.47 13.08
N ASP A 141 -14.82 -4.35 13.82
CA ASP A 141 -14.30 -5.66 14.24
C ASP A 141 -15.44 -6.69 14.07
N PRO A 142 -15.38 -7.59 13.07
CA PRO A 142 -14.30 -7.77 12.10
C PRO A 142 -14.15 -6.61 11.09
N PHE A 143 -12.97 -6.54 10.47
CA PHE A 143 -12.64 -5.64 9.37
C PHE A 143 -12.35 -6.46 8.11
N THR A 144 -12.86 -6.00 6.96
CA THR A 144 -12.52 -6.56 5.65
C THR A 144 -12.50 -5.45 4.63
N ALA A 145 -11.47 -5.44 3.79
CA ALA A 145 -11.32 -4.49 2.70
C ALA A 145 -10.67 -5.16 1.48
N GLU A 146 -11.01 -4.67 0.30
CA GLU A 146 -10.31 -4.98 -0.95
C GLU A 146 -10.06 -3.68 -1.71
N PHE A 147 -8.84 -3.49 -2.18
CA PHE A 147 -8.45 -2.31 -2.95
C PHE A 147 -7.24 -2.63 -3.85
N THR A 148 -7.04 -1.84 -4.89
CA THR A 148 -5.82 -1.89 -5.72
C THR A 148 -4.97 -0.67 -5.41
N ASP A 149 -3.73 -0.90 -5.00
CA ASP A 149 -2.73 0.14 -4.79
C ASP A 149 -1.78 0.21 -6.00
N PRO A 150 -1.76 1.31 -6.76
CA PRO A 150 -0.95 1.43 -7.97
C PRO A 150 0.54 1.68 -7.70
N PHE A 151 0.98 1.82 -6.45
CA PHE A 151 2.32 2.30 -6.08
C PHE A 151 3.23 1.19 -5.52
N THR A 152 2.65 0.09 -5.05
CA THR A 152 3.32 -1.09 -4.50
C THR A 152 3.70 -2.10 -5.59
N SER A 153 4.76 -2.86 -5.33
CA SER A 153 5.28 -3.83 -6.29
C SER A 153 5.44 -5.23 -5.71
N LEU A 154 5.20 -6.23 -6.56
CA LEU A 154 5.51 -7.64 -6.33
C LEU A 154 6.80 -8.08 -7.04
N GLU A 155 7.49 -7.18 -7.75
CA GLU A 155 8.72 -7.48 -8.50
C GLU A 155 9.96 -7.32 -7.59
N PRO A 156 10.75 -8.39 -7.35
CA PRO A 156 11.97 -8.31 -6.55
C PRO A 156 12.98 -7.31 -7.12
N GLY A 157 13.49 -6.43 -6.26
CA GLY A 157 14.42 -5.36 -6.66
C GLY A 157 13.75 -4.03 -7.03
N SER A 158 12.42 -3.99 -7.17
CA SER A 158 11.68 -2.73 -7.17
C SER A 158 11.84 -1.99 -5.83
N PRO A 159 12.05 -0.66 -5.80
CA PRO A 159 12.05 0.11 -4.55
C PRO A 159 10.72 0.06 -3.78
N ALA A 160 9.64 -0.32 -4.46
CA ALA A 160 8.31 -0.52 -3.89
C ALA A 160 7.98 -2.00 -3.60
N PHE A 161 8.97 -2.89 -3.67
CA PHE A 161 8.81 -4.32 -3.35
C PHE A 161 8.62 -4.54 -1.85
N PHE A 162 7.56 -5.26 -1.49
CA PHE A 162 7.26 -5.62 -0.09
C PHE A 162 7.18 -7.13 0.17
N GLY A 163 7.28 -7.97 -0.87
CA GLY A 163 7.02 -9.41 -0.79
C GLY A 163 7.98 -10.23 0.09
N ASN A 164 9.11 -9.64 0.53
CA ASN A 164 10.04 -10.23 1.49
C ASN A 164 10.12 -9.45 2.83
N ALA A 165 9.16 -8.56 3.06
CA ALA A 165 9.09 -7.71 4.23
C ALA A 165 7.82 -8.04 5.04
N SER A 166 7.22 -7.06 5.71
CA SER A 166 6.10 -7.28 6.64
C SER A 166 5.01 -6.22 6.52
N PHE A 167 3.85 -6.52 7.10
CA PHE A 167 2.91 -5.48 7.52
C PHE A 167 2.86 -5.42 9.05
N VAL A 168 2.55 -4.23 9.57
CA VAL A 168 2.38 -3.97 11.01
C VAL A 168 1.02 -3.31 11.21
N ILE A 169 0.30 -3.74 12.24
CA ILE A 169 -0.91 -3.11 12.76
C ILE A 169 -0.51 -2.29 13.99
N HIS A 170 -1.01 -1.07 14.08
CA HIS A 170 -0.78 -0.14 15.18
C HIS A 170 -2.09 0.37 15.78
N TYR A 171 -2.02 0.74 17.06
CA TYR A 171 -2.96 1.66 17.68
C TYR A 171 -2.93 3.04 16.99
N ALA A 172 -3.96 3.86 17.22
CA ALA A 172 -4.04 5.23 16.71
C ALA A 172 -2.89 6.14 17.20
N ASN A 173 -2.24 5.79 18.32
CA ASN A 173 -1.06 6.46 18.87
C ASN A 173 0.27 5.90 18.30
N THR A 174 0.23 5.20 17.17
CA THR A 174 1.35 4.53 16.46
C THR A 174 2.07 3.40 17.20
N THR A 175 1.62 3.00 18.40
CA THR A 175 2.14 1.81 19.09
C THR A 175 1.88 0.54 18.28
N ARG A 176 2.93 -0.22 17.94
CA ARG A 176 2.85 -1.48 17.19
C ARG A 176 2.12 -2.53 18.04
N LEU A 177 0.96 -2.98 17.57
CA LEU A 177 0.11 -3.97 18.23
C LEU A 177 0.54 -5.39 17.83
N THR A 178 0.63 -5.64 16.52
CA THR A 178 1.06 -6.93 15.96
C THR A 178 1.55 -6.77 14.52
N CYS A 179 2.11 -7.82 13.93
CA CYS A 179 2.73 -7.81 12.61
C CYS A 179 2.84 -9.24 12.03
N ALA A 180 3.03 -9.33 10.72
CA ALA A 180 3.37 -10.57 10.04
C ALA A 180 4.23 -10.32 8.81
N ASP A 181 5.04 -11.33 8.46
CA ASP A 181 5.86 -11.33 7.26
C ASP A 181 5.03 -11.76 6.05
N PHE A 182 5.38 -11.24 4.88
CA PHE A 182 4.87 -11.72 3.60
C PHE A 182 5.69 -12.92 3.12
N HIS A 183 4.99 -13.92 2.60
CA HIS A 183 5.56 -15.09 1.96
C HIS A 183 4.93 -15.27 0.58
N LEU A 184 5.72 -15.74 -0.38
CA LEU A 184 5.19 -16.13 -1.69
C LEU A 184 4.23 -17.31 -1.48
N VAL A 185 3.02 -17.20 -2.02
CA VAL A 185 2.07 -18.32 -2.05
C VAL A 185 2.47 -19.20 -3.23
N GLU A 186 2.87 -20.43 -2.93
CA GLU A 186 3.10 -21.45 -3.95
C GLU A 186 1.78 -21.75 -4.67
N THR A 187 1.67 -21.33 -5.93
CA THR A 187 0.61 -21.80 -6.82
C THR A 187 0.92 -23.26 -7.14
N PRO A 188 -0.03 -24.21 -6.98
CA PRO A 188 0.18 -25.58 -7.42
C PRO A 188 0.51 -25.57 -8.92
N GLU A 189 1.70 -26.05 -9.28
CA GLU A 189 2.04 -26.25 -10.68
C GLU A 189 0.96 -27.17 -11.29
N THR A 190 0.26 -26.67 -12.31
CA THR A 190 -0.60 -27.54 -13.12
C THR A 190 0.31 -28.62 -13.68
N PRO A 191 0.02 -29.93 -13.45
CA PRO A 191 0.88 -30.99 -13.95
C PRO A 191 1.06 -30.80 -15.44
N ASP A 192 2.31 -30.60 -15.86
CA ASP A 192 2.62 -30.33 -17.26
C ASP A 192 2.09 -31.53 -18.05
N CYS A 193 1.18 -31.26 -18.99
CA CYS A 193 0.58 -32.30 -19.81
C CYS A 193 1.56 -32.66 -20.94
N ASP A 194 2.81 -32.97 -20.57
CA ASP A 194 3.82 -33.43 -21.50
C ASP A 194 3.35 -34.76 -22.10
N GLY A 195 3.04 -34.68 -23.40
CA GLY A 195 2.29 -35.70 -24.10
C GLY A 195 3.14 -36.94 -24.30
N GLY A 196 3.04 -37.90 -23.38
CA GLY A 196 3.50 -39.29 -23.53
C GLY A 196 2.78 -40.08 -24.63
N HIS A 197 2.57 -39.48 -25.80
CA HIS A 197 2.09 -40.15 -26.99
C HIS A 197 3.25 -40.76 -27.74
N ALA A 198 3.37 -42.09 -27.64
CA ALA A 198 4.33 -42.86 -28.42
C ALA A 198 4.13 -42.62 -29.92
N GLN A 199 5.18 -42.13 -30.59
CA GLN A 199 5.23 -41.87 -32.02
C GLN A 199 5.07 -43.19 -32.82
N PRO A 200 4.01 -43.38 -33.62
CA PRO A 200 3.92 -44.52 -34.53
C PRO A 200 4.80 -44.28 -35.76
N THR A 201 5.70 -45.22 -36.04
CA THR A 201 6.55 -45.20 -37.24
C THR A 201 5.81 -45.74 -38.47
N GLY A 202 5.75 -44.93 -39.52
CA GLY A 202 5.11 -45.23 -40.81
C GLY A 202 4.29 -44.00 -41.23
N GLY A 203 4.52 -43.33 -42.36
CA GLY A 203 4.89 -43.87 -43.66
C GLY A 203 3.65 -43.88 -44.55
N HIS A 204 3.76 -43.32 -45.76
CA HIS A 204 2.78 -43.25 -46.88
C HIS A 204 2.21 -41.85 -47.23
N VAL A 205 2.79 -41.29 -48.32
CA VAL A 205 2.25 -40.43 -49.39
C VAL A 205 0.96 -39.59 -49.24
N SER A 206 1.07 -38.33 -49.64
CA SER A 206 -0.02 -37.39 -49.96
C SER A 206 -1.05 -37.93 -50.97
N PRO A 207 -2.29 -37.41 -50.92
CA PRO A 207 -2.73 -36.57 -52.04
C PRO A 207 -3.51 -35.29 -51.65
N LYS A 208 -3.45 -34.31 -52.57
CA LYS A 208 -4.35 -33.15 -52.79
C LYS A 208 -4.94 -33.35 -54.21
N PRO A 209 -6.18 -32.94 -54.61
CA PRO A 209 -7.06 -31.86 -54.12
C PRO A 209 -8.46 -32.42 -53.69
N SER A 210 -9.65 -31.77 -53.76
CA SER A 210 -10.13 -30.47 -54.27
C SER A 210 -11.51 -30.09 -53.71
N GLY A 211 -11.74 -28.79 -53.46
CA GLY A 211 -13.02 -28.06 -53.68
C GLY A 211 -14.30 -28.48 -52.93
N GLY A 212 -14.87 -27.55 -52.15
CA GLY A 212 -16.23 -27.68 -51.60
C GLY A 212 -16.81 -26.33 -51.14
N HIS A 213 -17.83 -25.83 -51.83
CA HIS A 213 -18.63 -24.67 -51.42
C HIS A 213 -19.62 -25.06 -50.31
N ALA A 214 -19.80 -24.21 -49.30
CA ALA A 214 -21.01 -24.19 -48.48
C ALA A 214 -21.28 -22.78 -47.95
N THR A 215 -22.31 -22.12 -48.49
CA THR A 215 -22.83 -20.84 -48.01
C THR A 215 -23.86 -21.11 -46.91
N SER A 216 -23.81 -20.39 -45.79
CA SER A 216 -25.00 -20.18 -44.95
C SER A 216 -24.93 -18.88 -44.15
N THR A 217 -26.05 -18.18 -44.09
CA THR A 217 -26.24 -16.83 -43.54
C THR A 217 -26.90 -16.84 -42.16
N GLY A 218 -26.52 -15.89 -41.30
CA GLY A 218 -27.23 -15.53 -40.07
C GLY A 218 -26.26 -14.96 -39.02
N GLY A 219 -26.41 -13.77 -38.45
CA GLY A 219 -27.48 -12.76 -38.59
C GLY A 219 -28.18 -12.50 -37.24
N TYR A 220 -28.25 -11.23 -36.82
CA TYR A 220 -28.90 -10.71 -35.60
C TYR A 220 -28.09 -10.84 -34.28
N PRO A 221 -28.32 -9.98 -33.26
CA PRO A 221 -27.76 -8.62 -33.28
C PRO A 221 -27.08 -8.18 -31.96
N VAL A 222 -26.30 -7.08 -32.05
CA VAL A 222 -25.65 -6.41 -30.91
C VAL A 222 -26.64 -5.56 -30.12
N PRO A 223 -26.69 -5.63 -28.78
CA PRO A 223 -27.37 -4.65 -27.94
C PRO A 223 -26.41 -3.52 -27.52
N THR A 224 -26.60 -2.31 -28.06
CA THR A 224 -25.87 -1.11 -27.66
C THR A 224 -26.61 -0.41 -26.51
N THR A 225 -26.08 -0.44 -25.29
CA THR A 225 -26.64 0.30 -24.14
C THR A 225 -25.88 1.61 -23.91
N VAL A 226 -26.60 2.72 -24.09
CA VAL A 226 -26.08 4.08 -23.87
C VAL A 226 -26.13 4.42 -22.36
N PRO A 227 -25.05 4.92 -21.75
CA PRO A 227 -25.09 5.42 -20.37
C PRO A 227 -25.74 6.82 -20.30
N PRO A 228 -26.56 7.11 -19.28
CA PRO A 228 -27.18 8.44 -19.12
C PRO A 228 -26.21 9.47 -18.55
N THR A 229 -26.08 10.60 -19.23
CA THR A 229 -25.30 11.76 -18.78
C THR A 229 -26.02 12.50 -17.64
N VAL A 230 -25.39 12.63 -16.47
CA VAL A 230 -25.91 13.41 -15.34
C VAL A 230 -25.15 14.76 -15.25
N PRO A 231 -25.83 15.91 -15.24
CA PRO A 231 -25.16 17.21 -15.09
C PRO A 231 -24.82 17.49 -13.62
N ILE A 232 -23.53 17.70 -13.32
CA ILE A 232 -23.07 18.17 -12.01
C ILE A 232 -22.80 19.68 -12.03
N THR A 233 -23.58 20.43 -11.26
CA THR A 233 -23.45 21.88 -11.10
C THR A 233 -22.27 22.22 -10.19
N GLY A 234 -21.27 22.93 -10.73
CA GLY A 234 -20.10 23.37 -9.95
C GLY A 234 -20.40 24.54 -9.01
N GLY A 235 -20.45 24.28 -7.70
CA GLY A 235 -20.49 25.32 -6.67
C GLY A 235 -19.10 25.60 -6.10
N ALA A 236 -18.55 26.80 -6.35
CA ALA A 236 -17.23 27.19 -5.85
C ALA A 236 -17.30 27.76 -4.42
N SER A 237 -17.08 26.92 -3.41
CA SER A 237 -16.94 27.36 -2.01
C SER A 237 -15.50 27.72 -1.67
N LYS A 238 -15.24 29.01 -1.44
CA LYS A 238 -13.94 29.50 -0.91
C LYS A 238 -13.84 29.14 0.57
N VAL A 239 -12.86 28.32 0.94
CA VAL A 239 -12.51 28.07 2.35
C VAL A 239 -11.25 28.87 2.69
N VAL A 240 -11.32 29.64 3.77
CA VAL A 240 -10.24 30.52 4.23
C VAL A 240 -9.20 29.69 4.98
N MET A 241 -7.95 29.73 4.53
CA MET A 241 -6.81 29.14 5.25
C MET A 241 -6.51 29.96 6.51
N ALA A 242 -6.80 29.42 7.68
CA ALA A 242 -6.33 29.94 8.96
C ALA A 242 -5.00 29.27 9.32
N ALA A 243 -3.91 30.04 9.30
CA ALA A 243 -2.59 29.54 9.70
C ALA A 243 -2.49 29.42 11.24
N PRO A 244 -1.99 28.31 11.80
CA PRO A 244 -1.74 28.19 13.23
C PRO A 244 -0.51 29.01 13.65
N LEU A 245 -0.63 29.76 14.76
CA LEU A 245 0.50 30.45 15.38
C LEU A 245 1.47 29.42 15.99
N PHE A 246 2.71 29.40 15.53
CA PHE A 246 3.79 28.72 16.22
C PHE A 246 4.35 29.60 17.35
N ALA A 247 4.08 29.23 18.60
CA ALA A 247 4.70 29.85 19.77
C ALA A 247 6.13 29.32 19.97
N LEU A 248 7.13 30.12 19.57
CA LEU A 248 8.54 29.84 19.87
C LEU A 248 8.86 30.24 21.32
N GLY A 249 8.95 29.25 22.20
CA GLY A 249 9.49 29.42 23.55
C GLY A 249 11.01 29.59 23.53
N ALA A 250 11.49 30.84 23.59
CA ALA A 250 12.91 31.13 23.72
C ALA A 250 13.37 30.97 25.18
N ALA A 251 13.98 29.84 25.51
CA ALA A 251 14.62 29.62 26.81
C ALA A 251 15.97 30.38 26.88
N ALA A 252 15.95 31.59 27.44
CA ALA A 252 17.16 32.36 27.71
C ALA A 252 17.87 31.84 28.97
N ALA A 253 18.89 31.00 28.80
CA ALA A 253 19.79 30.61 29.87
C ALA A 253 20.79 31.74 30.16
N ALA A 254 20.46 32.63 31.09
CA ALA A 254 21.39 33.61 31.63
C ALA A 254 22.11 33.04 32.85
N MET A 255 23.40 32.71 32.71
CA MET A 255 24.31 32.61 33.86
C MET A 255 24.51 34.00 34.46
N MET A 256 24.39 34.13 35.78
CA MET A 256 25.33 34.82 36.69
C MET A 256 24.67 35.11 38.04
N LEU A 257 24.92 34.23 39.00
CA LEU A 257 25.54 34.54 40.30
C LEU A 257 26.42 33.34 40.69
#